data_AF-A0A7C8ZXA3-F1
#
_entry.id   AF-A0A7C8ZXA3-F1
#
_cell.length_a   1.000
_cell.length_b   1.000
_cell.length_c   1.000
_cell.angle_alpha   90.00
_cell.angle_beta   90.00
_cell.angle_gamma   90.00
#
_symmetry.space_group_name_H-M   'P 1'
#
loop_
_entity.id
_entity.type
_entity.pdbx_description
1 polymer ?
#
loop_
_entity_poly.entity_id
_entity_poly.type
_entity_poly.pdbx_seq_one_letter_code
_entity_poly.pdbx_strand_id
1 'polypeptide(L)'
;IVLDSGILYFKILPWLWQKCGDLSRHAAFNTKDEIWHTLAFLGVVMICDEVCKLPSSLYRTFVIEAHHGFNKQTIWSFFKDELKGIALAILIAPPIVAAIIVIVQKGGLYFIIYLWGFAF
;
A
#
# COMPACT_ATOMS: atom_id res chain seq x y z
N ILE A 1 -15.30 3.74 -7.42
CA ILE A 1 -16.16 3.05 -8.40
C ILE A 1 -15.56 3.08 -9.81
N VAL A 2 -15.50 4.22 -10.50
CA VAL A 2 -14.98 4.25 -11.90
C VAL A 2 -13.52 3.78 -12.00
N LEU A 3 -12.66 4.25 -11.08
CA LEU A 3 -11.26 3.81 -10.98
C LEU A 3 -11.16 2.30 -10.75
N ASP A 4 -11.90 1.79 -9.76
CA ASP A 4 -11.88 0.36 -9.39
C ASP A 4 -12.38 -0.52 -10.54
N SER A 5 -13.44 -0.09 -11.24
CA SER A 5 -13.95 -0.77 -12.44
C SER A 5 -12.91 -0.79 -13.56
N GLY A 6 -12.16 0.30 -13.76
CA GLY A 6 -11.06 0.36 -14.72
C GLY A 6 -9.91 -0.60 -14.35
N ILE A 7 -9.48 -0.59 -13.09
CA ILE A 7 -8.42 -1.47 -12.58
C ILE A 7 -8.75 -2.94 -12.81
N LEU A 8 -10.00 -3.32 -12.55
CA LEU A 8 -10.49 -4.69 -12.76
C LEU A 8 -10.59 -5.03 -14.25
N TYR A 9 -11.17 -4.15 -15.06
CA TYR A 9 -11.34 -4.36 -16.50
C TYR A 9 -9.99 -4.56 -17.21
N PHE A 10 -9.00 -3.71 -16.90
CA PHE A 10 -7.65 -3.79 -17.48
C PHE A 10 -6.74 -4.80 -16.77
N LYS A 11 -7.22 -5.51 -15.75
CA LYS A 11 -6.45 -6.51 -14.96
C LYS A 11 -5.11 -5.96 -14.46
N ILE A 12 -5.10 -4.71 -14.00
CA ILE A 12 -3.89 -4.02 -13.56
C ILE A 12 -3.26 -4.73 -12.35
N LEU A 13 -4.08 -5.26 -11.43
CA LEU A 13 -3.60 -5.97 -10.24
C LEU A 13 -2.85 -7.28 -10.58
N PRO A 14 -3.42 -8.22 -11.38
CA PRO A 14 -2.67 -9.39 -11.86
C PRO A 14 -1.39 -9.02 -12.62
N TRP A 15 -1.42 -7.96 -13.42
CA TRP A 15 -0.26 -7.50 -14.16
C TRP A 15 0.84 -6.98 -13.24
N LEU A 16 0.50 -6.17 -12.23
CA LEU A 16 1.44 -5.69 -11.21
C LEU A 16 2.05 -6.85 -10.42
N TRP A 17 1.23 -7.83 -10.05
CA TRP A 17 1.69 -9.03 -9.35
C TRP A 17 2.75 -9.78 -10.16
N GLN A 18 2.50 -10.03 -11.45
CA GLN A 18 3.46 -10.70 -12.33
C GLN A 18 4.76 -9.90 -12.46
N LYS A 19 4.66 -8.58 -12.67
CA LYS A 19 5.84 -7.71 -12.77
C LYS A 19 6.68 -7.68 -11.49
N CYS A 20 6.05 -7.64 -10.33
CA CYS A 20 6.77 -7.73 -9.05
C CYS A 20 7.49 -9.07 -8.91
N GLY A 21 6.89 -10.16 -9.40
CA GLY A 21 7.51 -11.50 -9.36
C GLY A 21 8.64 -11.69 -10.35
N ASP A 22 8.54 -11.08 -11.53
CA ASP A 22 9.66 -11.02 -12.48
C ASP A 22 10.82 -10.21 -11.90
N LEU A 23 10.53 -9.06 -11.25
CA LEU A 23 11.54 -8.23 -10.61
C LEU A 23 12.24 -8.97 -9.45
N SER A 24 11.49 -9.67 -8.62
CA SER A 24 12.02 -10.45 -7.49
C SER A 24 12.97 -11.56 -7.96
N ARG A 25 12.70 -12.19 -9.11
CA ARG A 25 13.58 -13.19 -9.73
C ARG A 25 14.93 -12.62 -10.18
N HIS A 26 14.97 -11.36 -10.63
CA HIS A 26 16.20 -10.70 -11.07
C HIS A 26 17.04 -10.18 -9.90
N ALA A 27 16.40 -9.85 -8.77
CA ALA A 27 17.06 -9.33 -7.58
C ALA A 27 17.72 -10.40 -6.68
N ALA A 28 17.84 -11.65 -7.15
CA ALA A 28 18.44 -12.79 -6.43
C ALA A 28 17.77 -13.14 -5.07
N PHE A 29 16.55 -12.66 -4.82
CA PHE A 29 15.74 -13.15 -3.72
C PHE A 29 15.18 -14.53 -4.08
N ASN A 30 15.26 -15.47 -3.14
CA ASN A 30 14.82 -16.83 -3.38
C ASN A 30 13.29 -16.78 -3.64
N THR A 31 12.83 -17.22 -4.81
CA THR A 31 11.41 -17.16 -5.22
C THR A 31 10.45 -17.90 -4.25
N LYS A 32 10.99 -18.62 -3.27
CA LYS A 32 10.27 -19.27 -2.18
C LYS A 32 9.84 -18.29 -1.07
N ASP A 33 10.44 -17.10 -1.01
CA ASP A 33 10.12 -16.10 0.01
C ASP A 33 8.92 -15.26 -0.45
N GLU A 34 7.71 -15.85 -0.35
CA GLU A 34 6.43 -15.19 -0.66
C GLU A 34 6.27 -13.83 0.03
N ILE A 35 6.95 -13.64 1.16
CA ILE A 35 6.99 -12.39 1.92
C ILE A 35 7.55 -11.25 1.07
N TRP A 36 8.73 -11.42 0.46
CA TRP A 36 9.36 -10.34 -0.32
C TRP A 36 8.54 -9.94 -1.54
N HIS A 37 8.00 -10.95 -2.24
CA HIS A 37 7.12 -10.71 -3.38
C HIS A 37 5.86 -9.94 -2.98
N THR A 38 5.23 -10.35 -1.88
CA THR A 38 4.01 -9.69 -1.37
C THR A 38 4.30 -8.27 -0.89
N LEU A 39 5.42 -8.04 -0.20
CA LEU A 39 5.83 -6.71 0.25
C LEU A 39 6.11 -5.77 -0.92
N ALA A 40 6.82 -6.23 -1.94
CA ALA A 40 7.09 -5.44 -3.15
C ALA A 40 5.78 -5.09 -3.87
N PHE A 41 4.89 -6.06 -4.04
CA PHE A 41 3.57 -5.85 -4.64
C PHE A 41 2.76 -4.80 -3.86
N LEU A 42 2.64 -4.96 -2.54
CA LEU A 42 1.89 -4.02 -1.70
C LEU A 42 2.51 -2.61 -1.73
N GLY A 43 3.84 -2.50 -1.66
CA GLY A 43 4.53 -1.21 -1.74
C GLY A 43 4.22 -0.46 -3.04
N VAL A 44 4.27 -1.16 -4.18
CA VAL A 44 3.93 -0.55 -5.48
C VAL A 44 2.46 -0.13 -5.53
N VAL A 45 1.55 -0.99 -5.08
CA VAL A 45 0.11 -0.68 -5.06
C VAL A 45 -0.17 0.55 -4.18
N MET A 46 0.44 0.63 -2.99
CA MET A 46 0.29 1.78 -2.09
C MET A 46 0.78 3.08 -2.71
N ILE A 47 1.95 3.07 -3.36
CA ILE A 47 2.49 4.27 -4.04
C ILE A 47 1.58 4.67 -5.21
N CYS A 48 1.11 3.72 -6.02
CA CYS A 48 0.19 4.03 -7.11
C CYS A 48 -1.12 4.64 -6.61
N ASP A 49 -1.69 4.10 -5.53
CA ASP A 49 -2.91 4.60 -4.91
C ASP A 49 -2.73 6.03 -4.38
N GLU A 50 -1.62 6.31 -3.69
CA GLU A 50 -1.31 7.64 -3.17
C GLU A 50 -1.14 8.65 -4.32
N VAL A 51 -0.42 8.28 -5.38
CA VAL A 51 -0.26 9.13 -6.58
C VAL A 51 -1.60 9.40 -7.26
N CYS A 52 -2.52 8.43 -7.31
CA CYS A 52 -3.85 8.62 -7.86
C CYS A 52 -4.73 9.55 -7.00
N LYS A 53 -4.55 9.54 -5.68
CA LYS A 53 -5.32 10.36 -4.72
C LYS A 53 -4.76 11.77 -4.56
N LEU A 54 -3.45 11.95 -4.74
CA LEU A 54 -2.75 13.21 -4.55
C LEU A 54 -3.38 14.42 -5.27
N PRO A 55 -3.79 14.34 -6.57
CA PRO A 55 -4.40 15.48 -7.25
C PRO A 55 -5.76 15.87 -6.65
N SER A 56 -6.56 14.87 -6.27
CA SER A 56 -7.85 15.09 -5.62
C SER A 56 -7.67 15.70 -4.23
N SER A 57 -6.65 15.25 -3.50
CA SER A 57 -6.30 15.78 -2.17
C SER A 57 -5.86 17.24 -2.25
N LEU A 58 -4.94 17.55 -3.18
CA LEU A 58 -4.47 18.91 -3.44
C LEU A 58 -5.62 19.85 -3.82
N TYR A 59 -6.51 19.43 -4.72
CA TYR A 59 -7.67 20.22 -5.12
C TYR A 59 -8.59 20.51 -3.92
N ARG A 60 -8.89 19.48 -3.13
CA ARG A 60 -9.74 19.64 -1.95
C ARG A 60 -9.15 20.63 -0.95
N THR A 61 -7.87 20.51 -0.60
CA THR A 61 -7.24 21.36 0.42
C THR A 61 -6.95 22.78 -0.07
N PHE A 62 -6.37 22.92 -1.27
CA PHE A 62 -5.91 24.24 -1.75
C PHE A 62 -6.93 24.99 -2.61
N VAL A 63 -8.01 24.35 -3.06
CA VAL A 63 -9.10 25.03 -3.78
C VAL A 63 -10.36 25.09 -2.92
N ILE A 64 -10.91 23.94 -2.51
CA ILE A 64 -12.21 23.89 -1.82
C ILE A 64 -12.10 24.47 -0.41
N GLU A 65 -11.19 23.94 0.41
CA GLU A 65 -11.02 24.36 1.80
C GLU A 65 -10.42 25.76 1.90
N ALA A 66 -9.54 26.14 0.96
CA ALA A 66 -9.00 27.49 0.87
C ALA A 66 -10.09 28.52 0.55
N HIS A 67 -11.00 28.22 -0.38
CA HIS A 67 -12.11 29.11 -0.74
C HIS A 67 -13.06 29.37 0.44
N HIS A 68 -13.27 28.37 1.29
CA HIS A 68 -14.12 28.50 2.49
C HIS A 68 -13.36 29.01 3.73
N GLY A 69 -12.07 29.35 3.60
CA GLY A 69 -11.25 29.85 4.71
C GLY A 69 -10.89 28.79 5.77
N PHE A 70 -11.14 27.50 5.50
CA PHE A 70 -10.79 26.42 6.42
C PHE A 70 -9.32 26.00 6.31
N ASN A 71 -8.70 26.16 5.14
CA ASN A 71 -7.31 25.75 4.96
C ASN A 71 -6.34 26.69 5.70
N LYS A 72 -5.56 26.09 6.62
CA LYS A 72 -4.45 26.76 7.32
C LYS A 72 -3.08 26.12 7.01
N GLN A 73 -3.05 25.13 6.15
CA GLN A 73 -1.84 24.40 5.77
C GLN A 73 -1.12 25.11 4.61
N THR A 74 0.21 25.07 4.64
CA THR A 74 1.03 25.47 3.50
C THR A 74 1.31 24.27 2.60
N ILE A 75 1.62 24.51 1.33
CA ILE A 75 1.93 23.43 0.38
C ILE A 75 3.13 22.59 0.83
N TRP A 76 4.10 23.22 1.50
CA TRP A 76 5.26 22.54 2.05
C TRP A 76 4.91 21.65 3.26
N SER A 77 3.98 22.09 4.13
CA SER A 77 3.51 21.24 5.23
C SER A 77 2.75 20.05 4.68
N PHE A 78 1.87 20.26 3.70
CA PHE A 78 1.09 19.20 3.06
C PHE A 78 1.99 18.07 2.53
N PHE A 79 2.98 18.39 1.68
CA PHE A 79 3.87 17.36 1.13
C PHE A 79 4.76 16.70 2.19
N LYS A 80 5.17 17.44 3.22
CA LYS A 80 5.92 16.87 4.34
C LYS A 80 5.07 15.86 5.11
N ASP A 81 3.81 16.16 5.35
CA ASP A 81 2.93 15.30 6.12
C ASP A 81 2.55 14.05 5.31
N GLU A 82 2.35 14.20 4.00
CA GLU A 82 2.16 13.07 3.07
C GLU A 82 3.39 12.14 3.04
N LEU A 83 4.59 12.70 2.89
CA LEU A 83 5.83 11.92 2.89
C LEU A 83 6.05 11.21 4.23
N LYS A 84 5.76 11.86 5.37
CA LYS A 84 5.81 11.21 6.69
C LYS A 84 4.81 10.05 6.77
N GLY A 85 3.60 10.24 6.24
CA GLY A 85 2.58 9.19 6.17
C GLY A 85 3.08 7.97 5.40
N ILE A 86 3.63 8.18 4.20
CA ILE A 86 4.23 7.14 3.38
C ILE A 86 5.41 6.47 4.11
N ALA A 87 6.30 7.25 4.71
CA ALA A 87 7.47 6.71 5.43
C ALA A 87 7.05 5.84 6.62
N LEU A 88 6.04 6.28 7.37
CA LEU A 88 5.48 5.52 8.49
C LEU A 88 4.82 4.23 8.00
N ALA A 89 4.08 4.30 6.90
CA ALA A 89 3.44 3.14 6.31
C ALA A 89 4.48 2.10 5.81
N ILE A 90 5.55 2.54 5.16
CA ILE A 90 6.67 1.68 4.73
C ILE A 90 7.41 1.08 5.93
N LEU A 91 7.47 1.77 7.07
CA LEU A 91 8.13 1.25 8.26
C LEU A 91 7.27 0.21 9.00
N ILE A 92 5.98 0.48 9.14
CA ILE A 92 5.06 -0.30 9.98
C ILE A 92 4.40 -1.46 9.22
N ALA A 93 4.02 -1.25 7.95
CA ALA A 93 3.28 -2.27 7.20
C ALA A 93 4.09 -3.56 6.94
N PRO A 94 5.39 -3.52 6.57
CA PRO A 94 6.14 -4.72 6.27
C PRO A 94 6.24 -5.75 7.40
N PRO A 95 6.59 -5.40 8.65
CA PRO A 95 6.62 -6.39 9.74
C PRO A 95 5.23 -6.97 10.04
N ILE A 96 4.16 -6.17 9.90
CA ILE A 96 2.78 -6.64 10.10
C ILE A 96 2.40 -7.65 9.02
N VAL A 97 2.63 -7.31 7.75
CA VAL A 97 2.33 -8.21 6.61
C VAL A 97 3.16 -9.48 6.70
N ALA A 98 4.46 -9.37 7.02
CA ALA A 98 5.33 -10.52 7.20
C ALA A 98 4.83 -11.44 8.33
N ALA A 99 4.40 -10.88 9.47
CA ALA A 99 3.82 -11.65 10.56
C ALA A 99 2.55 -12.38 10.14
N ILE A 100 1.64 -11.71 9.43
CA ILE A 100 0.41 -12.33 8.90
C ILE A 100 0.76 -13.50 7.97
N ILE A 101 1.68 -13.32 7.02
CA ILE A 101 2.10 -14.39 6.10
C ILE A 101 2.67 -15.58 6.87
N VAL A 102 3.51 -15.34 7.88
CA VAL A 102 4.08 -16.41 8.71
C VAL A 102 2.99 -17.15 9.50
N ILE A 103 2.01 -16.44 10.06
CA ILE A 103 0.87 -17.05 10.77
C ILE A 103 0.06 -17.91 9.82
N VAL A 104 -0.22 -17.45 8.60
CA VAL A 104 -0.96 -18.22 7.59
C VAL A 104 -0.18 -19.45 7.16
N GLN A 105 1.13 -19.33 6.92
CA GLN A 105 1.97 -20.44 6.47
C GLN A 105 2.20 -21.50 7.56
N LYS A 106 2.33 -21.09 8.83
CA LYS A 106 2.69 -21.99 9.95
C LYS A 106 1.54 -22.33 10.88
N GLY A 107 0.40 -21.65 10.78
CA GLY A 107 -0.70 -21.74 11.75
C GLY A 107 -1.52 -23.04 11.68
N GLY A 108 -1.32 -23.87 10.66
CA GLY A 108 -2.00 -25.17 10.54
C GLY A 108 -3.52 -25.04 10.55
N LEU A 109 -4.23 -25.97 11.20
CA LEU A 109 -5.70 -25.96 11.30
C LEU A 109 -6.27 -24.77 12.07
N TYR A 110 -5.47 -24.15 12.95
CA TYR A 110 -5.90 -23.07 13.85
C TYR A 110 -5.38 -21.70 13.44
N PHE A 111 -4.86 -21.55 12.22
CA PHE A 111 -4.25 -20.29 11.75
C PHE A 111 -5.15 -19.06 11.93
N ILE A 112 -6.47 -19.23 11.80
CA ILE A 112 -7.47 -18.16 11.98
C ILE A 112 -7.44 -17.62 13.41
N ILE A 113 -7.32 -18.49 14.43
CA ILE A 113 -7.29 -18.09 15.85
C ILE A 113 -6.02 -17.28 16.12
N TYR A 114 -4.87 -17.74 15.62
CA TYR A 114 -3.60 -17.02 15.73
C TYR A 114 -3.63 -15.68 15.01
N LEU A 115 -4.24 -15.62 13.83
CA LEU A 115 -4.37 -14.38 13.05
C LEU A 115 -5.30 -13.39 13.75
N TRP A 116 -6.39 -13.87 14.34
CA TRP A 116 -7.31 -13.05 15.11
C TRP A 116 -6.63 -12.43 16.34
N GLY A 117 -5.91 -13.22 17.14
CA GLY A 117 -5.16 -12.71 18.30
C GLY A 117 -3.94 -11.86 17.96
N PHE A 118 -3.46 -11.87 16.72
CA PHE A 118 -2.43 -10.94 16.25
C PHE A 118 -3.02 -9.60 15.80
N ALA A 119 -4.21 -9.63 15.18
CA ALA A 119 -4.84 -8.47 14.58
C ALA A 119 -5.69 -7.63 15.56
N PHE A 120 -6.13 -8.22 16.68
CA PHE A 120 -6.98 -7.62 17.70
C PHE A 120 -6.34 -7.72 19.09
#